data_AF-A0A5U0NXB9-F1
#
_entry.id   AF-A0A5U0NXB9-F1
#
_cell.length_a   1.000
_cell.length_b   1.000
_cell.length_c   1.000
_cell.angle_alpha   90.00
_cell.angle_beta   90.00
_cell.angle_gamma   90.00
#
_symmetry.space_group_name_H-M   'P 1'
#
loop_
_entity.id
_entity.type
_entity.pdbx_description
1 polymer ?
#
loop_
_entity_poly.entity_id
_entity_poly.type
_entity_poly.pdbx_seq_one_letter_code
_entity_poly.pdbx_strand_id
1 'polypeptide(L)' 'MDNYEGICLKPDSFAVNIHHLLRAILVLHMSSNHETNTLGSEILDFACEYAKAAAEKKLAQ' A
#
# COMPACT_ATOMS: atom_id res chain seq x y z
N MET A 1 12.03 -20.82 5.66
CA MET A 1 12.05 -19.35 5.59
C MET A 1 10.73 -18.94 4.99
N ASP A 2 10.05 -18.02 5.66
CA ASP A 2 8.95 -17.17 5.20
C ASP A 2 7.63 -17.83 4.76
N ASN A 3 6.88 -18.32 5.75
CA ASN A 3 5.42 -18.42 5.65
C ASN A 3 4.77 -17.04 5.88
N TYR A 4 5.31 -15.98 5.28
CA TYR A 4 4.66 -14.68 5.31
C TYR A 4 3.47 -14.74 4.35
N GLU A 5 2.28 -15.06 4.87
CA GLU A 5 1.03 -15.12 4.09
C GLU A 5 0.57 -13.74 3.55
N GLY A 6 1.43 -12.71 3.63
CA GLY A 6 1.07 -11.34 3.34
C GLY A 6 0.02 -10.84 4.33
N ILE A 7 -0.37 -9.58 4.15
CA ILE A 7 -1.48 -9.03 4.91
C ILE A 7 -2.76 -9.58 4.27
N CYS A 8 -3.41 -10.53 4.94
CA CYS A 8 -4.72 -11.06 4.54
C CYS A 8 -5.80 -10.00 4.75
N LEU A 9 -5.90 -9.08 3.80
CA LEU A 9 -7.00 -8.14 3.74
C LEU A 9 -8.19 -8.88 3.18
N LYS A 10 -9.25 -9.00 3.98
CA LYS A 10 -10.56 -9.35 3.46
C LYS A 10 -10.86 -8.48 2.22
N PRO A 11 -11.52 -9.00 1.18
CA PRO A 11 -11.85 -8.24 -0.02
C PRO A 11 -12.46 -6.86 0.29
N ASP A 12 -13.32 -6.81 1.32
CA ASP A 12 -13.98 -5.61 1.80
C ASP A 12 -13.01 -4.58 2.43
N SER A 13 -11.85 -5.03 2.92
CA SER A 13 -10.80 -4.21 3.53
C SER A 13 -9.67 -3.82 2.58
N PHE A 14 -9.51 -4.47 1.43
CA PHE A 14 -8.45 -4.12 0.47
C PHE A 14 -8.61 -2.67 -0.02
N ALA A 15 -9.81 -2.32 -0.51
CA ALA A 15 -10.10 -0.98 -0.99
C ALA A 15 -9.98 0.07 0.13
N VAL A 16 -10.40 -0.27 1.34
CA VAL A 16 -10.29 0.60 2.53
C VAL A 16 -8.83 0.86 2.90
N ASN A 17 -7.99 -0.16 2.86
CA ASN A 17 -6.58 -0.04 3.22
C ASN A 17 -5.77 0.73 2.17
N ILE A 18 -6.01 0.47 0.89
CA ILE A 18 -5.44 1.30 -0.19
C ILE A 18 -5.90 2.75 -0.04
N HIS A 19 -7.19 2.98 0.25
CA HIS A 19 -7.70 4.33 0.46
C HIS A 19 -7.00 5.04 1.64
N HIS A 20 -6.82 4.38 2.77
CA HIS A 20 -6.12 4.96 3.93
C HIS A 20 -4.64 5.20 3.66
N LEU A 21 -3.95 4.28 2.98
CA LEU A 21 -2.56 4.46 2.56
C LEU A 21 -2.41 5.68 1.64
N LEU A 22 -3.23 5.78 0.59
CA LEU A 22 -3.20 6.92 -0.34
C LEU A 22 -3.47 8.26 0.36
N ARG A 23 -4.38 8.29 1.35
CA ARG A 23 -4.61 9.49 2.15
C ARG A 23 -3.41 9.84 3.04
N ALA A 24 -2.75 8.86 3.63
CA ALA A 24 -1.54 9.11 4.43
C ALA A 24 -0.40 9.65 3.55
N ILE A 25 -0.19 9.06 2.37
CA ILE A 25 0.80 9.49 1.38
C ILE A 25 0.59 10.97 1.00
N LEU A 26 -0.64 11.37 0.71
CA LEU A 26 -0.97 12.77 0.40
C LEU A 26 -0.51 13.72 1.51
N VAL A 27 -0.78 13.38 2.77
CA VAL A 27 -0.36 14.20 3.92
C VAL A 27 1.17 14.24 4.04
N LEU A 28 1.85 13.12 3.83
CA LEU A 28 3.32 13.03 3.88
C LEU A 28 3.99 13.86 2.78
N HIS A 29 3.46 13.82 1.56
CA HIS A 29 3.98 14.59 0.44
C HIS A 29 3.77 16.10 0.56
N MET A 30 2.80 16.54 1.36
CA MET A 30 2.63 17.96 1.69
C MET A 30 3.68 18.49 2.67
N SER A 31 4.47 17.61 3.30
CA SER A 31 5.54 18.02 4.20
C SER A 31 6.69 18.67 3.44
N SER A 32 7.21 19.77 3.98
CA SER A 32 8.48 20.37 3.53
C SER A 32 9.71 19.62 4.04
N ASN A 33 9.52 18.66 4.96
CA ASN A 33 10.60 17.80 5.43
C ASN A 33 10.89 16.71 4.37
N HIS A 34 12.13 16.70 3.89
CA HIS A 34 12.57 15.79 2.84
C HIS A 34 12.40 14.31 3.21
N GLU A 35 12.77 13.91 4.43
CA GLU A 35 12.64 12.52 4.90
C GLU A 35 11.17 12.07 4.96
N THR A 36 10.28 12.96 5.40
CA THR A 36 8.84 12.70 5.46
C THR A 36 8.25 12.56 4.05
N ASN A 37 8.71 13.39 3.11
CA ASN A 37 8.29 13.30 1.71
C ASN A 37 8.78 11.99 1.06
N THR A 38 10.06 11.63 1.29
CA THR A 38 10.65 10.37 0.83
C THR A 38 9.90 9.16 1.40
N LEU A 39 9.58 9.16 2.69
CA LEU A 39 8.75 8.11 3.31
C LEU A 39 7.37 8.01 2.63
N GLY A 40 6.76 9.13 2.27
CA GLY A 40 5.52 9.14 1.49
C GLY A 40 5.65 8.41 0.15
N SER A 41 6.79 8.56 -0.53
CA SER A 41 7.07 7.87 -1.79
C SER A 41 7.30 6.37 -1.60
N GLU A 42 8.04 5.97 -0.55
CA GLU A 42 8.25 4.55 -0.22
C GLU A 42 6.93 3.83 0.09
N ILE A 43 6.03 4.50 0.82
CA ILE A 43 4.69 3.95 1.12
C ILE A 43 3.83 3.87 -0.16
N LEU A 44 3.99 4.81 -1.09
CA LEU A 44 3.31 4.75 -2.39
C LEU A 44 3.75 3.55 -3.23
N ASP A 45 5.06 3.30 -3.29
CA ASP A 45 5.61 2.13 -3.98
C ASP A 45 5.08 0.83 -3.36
N PHE A 46 5.08 0.74 -2.02
CA PHE A 46 4.49 -0.38 -1.32
C PHE A 46 3.00 -0.58 -1.65
N ALA A 47 2.21 0.49 -1.63
CA ALA A 47 0.78 0.41 -1.95
C ALA A 47 0.54 -0.06 -3.40
N CYS A 48 1.41 0.33 -4.34
CA CYS A 48 1.35 -0.11 -5.73
C CYS A 48 1.66 -1.60 -5.87
N GLU A 49 2.75 -2.09 -5.26
CA GLU A 49 3.10 -3.51 -5.28
C GLU A 49 2.05 -4.37 -4.59
N TYR A 50 1.52 -3.87 -3.47
CA TYR A 50 0.41 -4.52 -2.77
C TYR A 50 -0.84 -4.65 -3.66
N ALA A 51 -1.18 -3.60 -4.41
CA ALA A 51 -2.31 -3.63 -5.32
C ALA A 51 -2.09 -4.56 -6.53
N LYS A 52 -0.86 -4.62 -7.08
CA LYS A 52 -0.50 -5.57 -8.14
C LYS A 52 -0.65 -7.01 -7.66
N ALA A 53 -0.08 -7.34 -6.51
CA ALA A 53 -0.17 -8.69 -5.93
C ALA A 53 -1.63 -9.11 -5.68
N ALA A 54 -2.48 -8.19 -5.21
CA ALA A 54 -3.90 -8.47 -5.03
C ALA A 54 -4.64 -8.72 -6.35
N ALA A 55 -4.31 -7.98 -7.41
CA ALA A 55 -4.88 -8.17 -8.74
C ALA A 55 -4.45 -9.51 -9.37
N GLU A 56 -3.17 -9.87 -9.26
CA GLU A 56 -2.63 -11.14 -9.75
C GLU A 56 -3.27 -12.34 -9.05
N LYS A 57 -3.43 -12.27 -7.72
CA LYS A 57 -4.12 -13.32 -6.96
C LYS A 57 -5.57 -13.52 -7.43
N LYS A 58 -6.25 -12.46 -7.84
CA LYS A 58 -7.64 -12.52 -8.34
C LYS A 58 -7.72 -13.09 -9.77
N LEU A 59 -6.69 -12.91 -10.59
CA LEU A 59 -6.60 -13.46 -11.95
C LEU A 59 -6.21 -14.95 -11.99
N ALA A 60 -5.51 -15.42 -10.96
CA ALA A 60 -5.14 -16.83 -10.80
C ALA A 60 -6.25 -17.73 -10.22
N GLN A 61 -7.43 -17.15 -9.95
CA GLN A 61 -8.65 -17.84 -9.51
C GLN A 61 -9.62 -18.05 -10.67
#